data_AF-A0AAF1K016-F1
#
_entry.id   AF-A0AAF1K016-F1
#
_cell.length_a   1.000
_cell.length_b   1.000
_cell.length_c   1.000
_cell.angle_alpha   90.00
_cell.angle_beta   90.00
_cell.angle_gamma   90.00
#
_symmetry.space_group_name_H-M   'P 1'
#
loop_
_entity.id
_entity.type
_entity.pdbx_description
1 polymer ?
#
loop_
_entity_poly.entity_id
_entity_poly.type
_entity_poly.pdbx_seq_one_letter_code
_entity_poly.pdbx_strand_id
1 'polypeptide(L)'
;MSLAGAIPVYRQAADPKVEARALDRLAKDPQIQRKLKDFQAAVAKAKDLDAALKDPRVLAVLLPAMGLGDQLEFPGLARRALAADPADPKSLLNQLSDARWKDAVTSLNLKGQGIAALRDPANLARFDKALRSLQWRQGLDETTAGISDALYFKQVSANVTSTYGLLGNAVLRRVVTGALGLPDELALQSVEAQSRAVARRLPITDLRDPQKVERLIERYLTNANRDGTGTSTTSYPLSLFA
;
A
#
# COMPACT_ATOMS: atom_id res chain seq x y z
N MET A 1 -2.57 -19.95 -24.54
CA MET A 1 -3.47 -18.83 -24.21
C MET A 1 -2.66 -17.56 -24.32
N SER A 2 -3.05 -16.62 -25.18
CA SER A 2 -2.34 -15.35 -25.35
C SER A 2 -2.32 -14.62 -24.01
N LEU A 3 -1.13 -14.34 -23.48
CA LEU A 3 -0.96 -13.43 -22.35
C LEU A 3 -1.48 -12.07 -22.82
N ALA A 4 -2.66 -11.69 -22.35
CA ALA A 4 -3.13 -10.31 -22.51
C ALA A 4 -2.05 -9.41 -21.93
N GLY A 5 -1.57 -8.43 -22.70
CA GLY A 5 -0.56 -7.49 -22.21
C GLY A 5 -1.03 -6.79 -20.93
N ALA A 6 -0.08 -6.37 -20.09
CA ALA A 6 -0.39 -5.75 -18.80
C ALA A 6 -1.26 -4.48 -18.91
N ILE A 7 -1.18 -3.76 -20.04
CA ILE A 7 -1.95 -2.54 -20.29
C ILE A 7 -3.46 -2.83 -20.37
N PRO A 8 -3.97 -3.76 -21.21
CA PRO A 8 -5.38 -4.17 -21.18
C PRO A 8 -5.90 -4.58 -19.80
N VAL A 9 -5.13 -5.39 -19.06
CA VAL A 9 -5.50 -5.84 -17.70
C VAL A 9 -5.64 -4.65 -16.76
N TYR A 10 -4.66 -3.74 -16.79
CA TYR A 10 -4.68 -2.52 -15.99
C TYR A 10 -5.87 -1.62 -16.34
N ARG A 11 -6.13 -1.36 -17.63
CA ARG A 11 -7.24 -0.50 -18.06
C ARG A 11 -8.59 -1.05 -17.60
N GLN A 12 -8.76 -2.38 -17.66
CA GLN A 12 -9.95 -3.04 -17.12
C GLN A 12 -10.03 -2.89 -15.60
N ALA A 13 -8.93 -3.14 -14.88
CA ALA A 13 -8.90 -3.02 -13.44
C ALA A 13 -9.09 -1.57 -12.95
N ALA A 14 -8.65 -0.57 -13.73
CA ALA A 14 -8.80 0.84 -13.40
C ALA A 14 -10.25 1.37 -13.56
N ASP A 15 -11.18 0.57 -14.12
CA ASP A 15 -12.60 0.91 -14.14
C ASP A 15 -13.20 0.73 -12.72
N PRO A 16 -13.74 1.81 -12.10
CA PRO A 16 -14.36 1.74 -10.78
C PRO A 16 -15.48 0.69 -10.67
N LYS A 17 -16.18 0.38 -11.77
CA LYS A 17 -17.23 -0.66 -11.79
C LYS A 17 -16.64 -2.06 -11.69
N VAL A 18 -15.45 -2.29 -12.26
CA VAL A 18 -14.74 -3.56 -12.18
C VAL A 18 -14.24 -3.78 -10.75
N GLU A 19 -13.64 -2.74 -10.15
CA GLU A 19 -13.26 -2.78 -8.73
C GLU A 19 -14.48 -3.06 -7.85
N ALA A 20 -15.55 -2.28 -7.98
CA ALA A 20 -16.76 -2.44 -7.15
C ALA A 20 -17.31 -3.87 -7.22
N ARG A 21 -17.46 -4.44 -8.43
CA ARG A 21 -17.91 -5.82 -8.60
C ARG A 21 -16.96 -6.84 -7.99
N ALA A 22 -15.64 -6.61 -8.06
CA ALA A 22 -14.67 -7.49 -7.44
C ALA A 22 -14.78 -7.44 -5.90
N LEU A 23 -14.91 -6.25 -5.33
CA LEU A 23 -15.10 -6.07 -3.89
C LEU A 23 -16.42 -6.68 -3.40
N ASP A 24 -17.50 -6.58 -4.17
CA ASP A 24 -18.80 -7.21 -3.83
C ASP A 24 -18.71 -8.74 -3.79
N ARG A 25 -17.91 -9.34 -4.67
CA ARG A 25 -17.62 -10.79 -4.61
C ARG A 25 -16.79 -11.14 -3.39
N LEU A 26 -15.75 -10.37 -3.12
CA LEU A 26 -14.87 -10.59 -1.96
C LEU A 26 -15.55 -10.31 -0.61
N ALA A 27 -16.66 -9.56 -0.59
CA ALA A 27 -17.48 -9.41 0.62
C ALA A 27 -18.05 -10.74 1.15
N LYS A 28 -18.14 -11.76 0.27
CA LYS A 28 -18.57 -13.12 0.62
C LYS A 28 -17.41 -14.08 0.86
N ASP A 29 -16.17 -13.59 0.83
CA ASP A 29 -14.99 -14.42 1.05
C ASP A 29 -14.90 -14.86 2.53
N PRO A 30 -14.87 -16.17 2.82
CA PRO A 30 -14.88 -16.68 4.19
C PRO A 30 -13.59 -16.35 4.96
N GLN A 31 -12.46 -16.18 4.28
CA GLN A 31 -11.20 -15.78 4.92
C GLN A 31 -11.25 -14.32 5.36
N ILE A 32 -11.78 -13.42 4.54
CA ILE A 32 -11.97 -12.00 4.92
C ILE A 32 -12.95 -11.91 6.10
N GLN A 33 -14.10 -12.59 6.01
CA GLN A 33 -15.11 -12.58 7.08
C GLN A 33 -14.54 -13.13 8.39
N ARG A 34 -13.77 -14.22 8.32
CA ARG A 34 -13.10 -14.78 9.50
C ARG A 34 -12.08 -13.81 10.10
N LYS A 35 -11.21 -13.21 9.29
CA LYS A 35 -10.23 -12.22 9.75
C LYS A 35 -10.90 -11.04 10.48
N LEU A 36 -11.99 -10.52 9.94
CA LEU A 36 -12.74 -9.42 10.57
C LEU A 36 -13.44 -9.86 11.86
N LYS A 37 -14.01 -11.06 11.89
CA LYS A 37 -14.62 -11.62 13.11
C LYS A 37 -13.57 -11.82 14.21
N ASP A 38 -12.41 -12.36 13.87
CA ASP A 38 -11.31 -12.59 14.79
C ASP A 38 -10.74 -11.26 15.32
N PHE A 39 -10.63 -10.24 14.45
CA PHE A 39 -10.30 -8.87 14.85
C PHE A 39 -11.32 -8.30 15.84
N GLN A 40 -12.61 -8.34 15.52
CA GLN A 40 -13.66 -7.80 16.39
C GLN A 40 -13.70 -8.50 17.75
N ALA A 41 -13.54 -9.83 17.76
CA ALA A 41 -13.48 -10.61 19.00
C ALA A 41 -12.26 -10.24 19.86
N ALA A 42 -11.09 -10.04 19.23
CA ALA A 42 -9.88 -9.59 19.93
C ALA A 42 -10.04 -8.18 20.52
N VAL A 43 -10.57 -7.23 19.73
CA VAL A 43 -10.85 -5.86 20.18
C VAL A 43 -11.92 -5.80 21.27
N ALA A 44 -12.94 -6.67 21.23
CA ALA A 44 -13.96 -6.74 22.27
C ALA A 44 -13.40 -7.23 23.61
N LYS A 45 -12.45 -8.18 23.58
CA LYS A 45 -11.78 -8.71 24.78
C LYS A 45 -10.77 -7.73 25.39
N ALA A 46 -10.16 -6.88 24.58
CA ALA A 46 -9.14 -5.94 25.03
C ALA A 46 -9.74 -4.81 25.89
N LYS A 47 -9.04 -4.48 26.99
CA LYS A 47 -9.44 -3.41 27.92
C LYS A 47 -9.16 -2.02 27.37
N ASP A 48 -8.05 -1.88 26.66
CA ASP A 48 -7.53 -0.63 26.13
C ASP A 48 -6.79 -0.86 24.80
N LEU A 49 -6.33 0.24 24.19
CA LEU A 49 -5.65 0.19 22.90
C LEU A 49 -4.33 -0.61 22.97
N ASP A 50 -3.55 -0.47 24.05
CA ASP A 50 -2.28 -1.20 24.19
C ASP A 50 -2.51 -2.72 24.28
N ALA A 51 -3.53 -3.15 25.02
CA ALA A 51 -3.95 -4.54 25.09
C ALA A 51 -4.45 -5.06 23.73
N ALA A 52 -5.18 -4.25 22.97
CA ALA A 52 -5.64 -4.63 21.63
C ALA A 52 -4.46 -4.81 20.67
N LEU A 53 -3.52 -3.87 20.64
CA LEU A 53 -2.35 -3.89 19.75
C LEU A 53 -1.34 -4.99 20.10
N LYS A 54 -1.47 -5.66 21.26
CA LYS A 54 -0.70 -6.87 21.60
C LYS A 54 -1.26 -8.14 20.93
N ASP A 55 -2.53 -8.13 20.51
CA ASP A 55 -3.14 -9.29 19.88
C ASP A 55 -2.77 -9.34 18.39
N PRO A 56 -2.13 -10.43 17.91
CA PRO A 56 -1.71 -10.53 16.52
C PRO A 56 -2.90 -10.48 15.55
N ARG A 57 -4.11 -10.87 15.97
CA ARG A 57 -5.32 -10.78 15.14
C ARG A 57 -5.75 -9.34 14.91
N VAL A 58 -5.45 -8.44 15.85
CA VAL A 58 -5.68 -7.00 15.68
C VAL A 58 -4.70 -6.43 14.66
N LEU A 59 -3.41 -6.73 14.81
CA LEU A 59 -2.37 -6.26 13.89
C LEU A 59 -2.56 -6.83 12.47
N ALA A 60 -3.01 -8.08 12.34
CA ALA A 60 -3.26 -8.76 11.06
C ALA A 60 -4.34 -8.10 10.19
N VAL A 61 -5.23 -7.29 10.77
CA VAL A 61 -6.21 -6.48 10.02
C VAL A 61 -5.77 -5.03 9.96
N LEU A 62 -5.34 -4.46 11.08
CA LEU A 62 -5.04 -3.04 11.19
C LEU A 62 -3.85 -2.63 10.30
N LEU A 63 -2.75 -3.39 10.34
CA LEU A 63 -1.55 -3.02 9.57
C LEU A 63 -1.80 -3.11 8.06
N PRO A 64 -2.32 -4.20 7.49
CA PRO A 64 -2.62 -4.24 6.06
C PRO A 64 -3.63 -3.17 5.65
N ALA A 65 -4.70 -2.97 6.43
CA ALA A 65 -5.71 -1.97 6.10
C ALA A 65 -5.15 -0.53 6.07
N MET A 66 -4.08 -0.27 6.82
CA MET A 66 -3.34 0.99 6.84
C MET A 66 -2.15 1.02 5.87
N GLY A 67 -2.01 0.01 5.01
CA GLY A 67 -0.93 -0.09 4.04
C GLY A 67 0.43 -0.44 4.65
N LEU A 68 0.46 -0.98 5.86
CA LEU A 68 1.65 -1.40 6.62
C LEU A 68 1.74 -2.94 6.71
N GLY A 69 1.18 -3.68 5.75
CA GLY A 69 1.16 -5.15 5.80
C GLY A 69 2.55 -5.79 5.88
N ASP A 70 3.55 -5.14 5.28
CA ASP A 70 4.98 -5.50 5.38
C ASP A 70 5.55 -5.38 6.81
N GLN A 71 4.84 -4.72 7.72
CA GLN A 71 5.25 -4.50 9.10
C GLN A 71 4.70 -5.57 10.06
N LEU A 72 3.98 -6.57 9.55
CA LEU A 72 3.45 -7.68 10.35
C LEU A 72 4.55 -8.51 11.05
N GLU A 73 5.75 -8.56 10.46
CA GLU A 73 6.92 -9.24 11.04
C GLU A 73 7.55 -8.46 12.21
N PHE A 74 7.15 -7.19 12.40
CA PHE A 74 7.68 -6.30 13.46
C PHE A 74 6.58 -5.88 14.46
N PRO A 75 5.90 -6.82 15.15
CA PRO A 75 4.75 -6.50 16.01
C PRO A 75 5.11 -5.56 17.17
N GLY A 76 6.35 -5.62 17.68
CA GLY A 76 6.84 -4.71 18.70
C GLY A 76 6.96 -3.27 18.22
N LEU A 77 7.47 -3.07 17.00
CA LEU A 77 7.52 -1.76 16.36
C LEU A 77 6.11 -1.24 16.11
N ALA A 78 5.25 -2.09 15.52
CA ALA A 78 3.88 -1.75 15.21
C ALA A 78 3.09 -1.28 16.42
N ARG A 79 3.15 -2.02 17.53
CA ARG A 79 2.49 -1.63 18.78
C ARG A 79 2.99 -0.27 19.27
N ARG A 80 4.31 -0.07 19.33
CA ARG A 80 4.89 1.18 19.85
C ARG A 80 4.56 2.38 18.96
N ALA A 81 4.59 2.19 17.63
CA ALA A 81 4.29 3.24 16.66
C ALA A 81 2.80 3.61 16.68
N LEU A 82 1.89 2.62 16.69
CA LEU A 82 0.44 2.86 16.70
C LEU A 82 -0.09 3.44 18.02
N ALA A 83 0.59 3.15 19.13
CA ALA A 83 0.28 3.72 20.45
C ALA A 83 0.97 5.07 20.73
N ALA A 84 1.90 5.50 19.86
CA ALA A 84 2.67 6.73 20.06
C ALA A 84 1.81 7.98 19.87
N ASP A 85 2.22 9.06 20.53
CA ASP A 85 1.55 10.36 20.43
C ASP A 85 2.05 11.11 19.17
N PRO A 86 1.18 11.44 18.20
CA PRO A 86 1.58 12.21 17.03
C PRO A 86 1.98 13.66 17.36
N ALA A 87 1.53 14.20 18.49
CA ALA A 87 1.84 15.57 18.90
C ALA A 87 3.20 15.69 19.63
N ASP A 88 3.74 14.59 20.16
CA ASP A 88 5.05 14.59 20.82
C ASP A 88 6.18 14.51 19.77
N PRO A 89 7.01 15.56 19.59
CA PRO A 89 8.10 15.55 18.61
C PRO A 89 9.15 14.45 18.85
N LYS A 90 9.24 13.92 20.08
CA LYS A 90 10.17 12.84 20.46
C LYS A 90 9.55 11.45 20.35
N SER A 91 8.29 11.34 19.96
CA SER A 91 7.63 10.04 19.86
C SER A 91 8.24 9.20 18.74
N LEU A 92 8.22 7.87 18.92
CA LEU A 92 8.70 6.93 17.90
C LEU A 92 8.06 7.21 16.54
N LEU A 93 6.77 7.58 16.53
CA LEU A 93 6.03 7.92 15.32
C LEU A 93 6.69 9.06 14.52
N ASN A 94 7.17 10.10 15.19
CA ASN A 94 7.83 11.24 14.57
C ASN A 94 9.31 10.98 14.25
N GLN A 95 9.87 9.85 14.72
CA GLN A 95 11.23 9.40 14.39
C GLN A 95 11.26 8.42 13.20
N LEU A 96 10.13 7.85 12.81
CA LEU A 96 10.04 6.92 11.69
C LEU A 96 10.05 7.69 10.35
N SER A 97 10.92 7.26 9.44
CA SER A 97 11.01 7.83 8.09
C SER A 97 9.82 7.47 7.20
N ASP A 98 9.13 6.37 7.49
CA ASP A 98 7.97 5.92 6.72
C ASP A 98 6.70 6.67 7.18
N ALA A 99 6.24 7.59 6.35
CA ALA A 99 5.07 8.43 6.60
C ALA A 99 3.77 7.63 6.80
N ARG A 100 3.68 6.39 6.29
CA ARG A 100 2.50 5.53 6.43
C ARG A 100 2.11 5.31 7.90
N TRP A 101 3.09 5.29 8.81
CA TRP A 101 2.83 5.19 10.25
C TRP A 101 2.05 6.40 10.77
N LYS A 102 2.49 7.61 10.40
CA LYS A 102 1.84 8.85 10.83
C LYS A 102 0.43 8.96 10.25
N ASP A 103 0.25 8.58 9.00
CA ASP A 103 -1.06 8.53 8.36
C ASP A 103 -2.00 7.53 9.06
N ALA A 104 -1.50 6.35 9.43
CA ALA A 104 -2.29 5.34 10.16
C ALA A 104 -2.78 5.86 11.53
N VAL A 105 -1.89 6.46 12.32
CA VAL A 105 -2.22 6.95 13.67
C VAL A 105 -3.17 8.15 13.62
N THR A 106 -2.95 9.06 12.68
CA THR A 106 -3.75 10.29 12.55
C THR A 106 -5.13 10.03 11.94
N SER A 107 -5.22 9.18 10.91
CA SER A 107 -6.49 8.88 10.23
C SER A 107 -7.53 8.20 11.14
N LEU A 108 -7.06 7.37 12.08
CA LEU A 108 -7.90 6.71 13.07
C LEU A 108 -7.98 7.49 14.39
N ASN A 109 -7.24 8.59 14.53
CA ASN A 109 -7.11 9.35 15.77
C ASN A 109 -6.88 8.43 17.00
N LEU A 110 -5.95 7.46 16.89
CA LEU A 110 -5.79 6.40 17.91
C LEU A 110 -5.43 6.97 19.29
N LYS A 111 -4.74 8.10 19.35
CA LYS A 111 -4.43 8.78 20.61
C LYS A 111 -5.67 9.38 21.29
N GLY A 112 -6.57 9.99 20.51
CA GLY A 112 -7.78 10.62 21.03
C GLY A 112 -8.92 9.65 21.26
N GLN A 113 -9.10 8.68 20.37
CA GLN A 113 -10.20 7.70 20.44
C GLN A 113 -9.81 6.40 21.16
N GLY A 114 -8.52 6.10 21.29
CA GLY A 114 -8.05 4.85 21.89
C GLY A 114 -8.64 3.63 21.20
N ILE A 115 -9.07 2.65 21.99
CA ILE A 115 -9.71 1.43 21.48
C ILE A 115 -11.06 1.69 20.78
N ALA A 116 -11.72 2.83 21.05
CA ALA A 116 -13.00 3.14 20.41
C ALA A 116 -12.85 3.29 18.89
N ALA A 117 -11.71 3.78 18.41
CA ALA A 117 -11.41 3.83 16.97
C ALA A 117 -11.48 2.46 16.30
N LEU A 118 -11.09 1.39 17.02
CA LEU A 118 -11.10 0.02 16.50
C LEU A 118 -12.49 -0.64 16.59
N ARG A 119 -13.41 -0.04 17.33
CA ARG A 119 -14.80 -0.49 17.49
C ARG A 119 -15.78 0.32 16.63
N ASP A 120 -15.34 1.47 16.13
CA ASP A 120 -16.15 2.37 15.32
C ASP A 120 -16.64 1.67 14.04
N PRO A 121 -17.96 1.65 13.75
CA PRO A 121 -18.51 0.98 12.59
C PRO A 121 -17.98 1.51 11.26
N ALA A 122 -17.69 2.80 11.15
CA ALA A 122 -17.15 3.38 9.92
C ALA A 122 -15.70 2.91 9.70
N ASN A 123 -14.89 2.82 10.75
CA ASN A 123 -13.55 2.23 10.67
C ASN A 123 -13.58 0.74 10.38
N LEU A 124 -14.50 -0.03 10.97
CA LEU A 124 -14.68 -1.44 10.64
C LEU A 124 -15.03 -1.64 9.15
N ALA A 125 -15.93 -0.83 8.60
CA ALA A 125 -16.26 -0.85 7.18
C ALA A 125 -15.05 -0.46 6.29
N ARG A 126 -14.23 0.50 6.75
CA ARG A 126 -12.97 0.86 6.07
C ARG A 126 -11.97 -0.29 6.07
N PHE A 127 -11.78 -0.98 7.20
CA PHE A 127 -10.87 -2.14 7.29
C PHE A 127 -11.33 -3.28 6.40
N ASP A 128 -12.63 -3.59 6.42
CA ASP A 128 -13.24 -4.59 5.53
C ASP A 128 -13.03 -4.23 4.06
N LYS A 129 -13.31 -2.99 3.66
CA LYS A 129 -13.04 -2.52 2.29
C LYS A 129 -11.55 -2.64 1.94
N ALA A 130 -10.66 -2.23 2.84
CA ALA A 130 -9.22 -2.27 2.61
C ALA A 130 -8.71 -3.72 2.42
N LEU A 131 -9.16 -4.67 3.24
CA LEU A 131 -8.81 -6.09 3.09
C LEU A 131 -9.28 -6.65 1.74
N ARG A 132 -10.51 -6.34 1.32
CA ARG A 132 -11.03 -6.74 0.00
C ARG A 132 -10.22 -6.12 -1.13
N SER A 133 -9.90 -4.83 -1.05
CA SER A 133 -9.06 -4.15 -2.05
C SER A 133 -7.66 -4.75 -2.12
N LEU A 134 -7.06 -5.13 -0.98
CA LEU A 134 -5.77 -5.81 -0.93
C LEU A 134 -5.83 -7.18 -1.59
N GLN A 135 -6.80 -8.02 -1.22
CA GLN A 135 -6.94 -9.36 -1.81
C GLN A 135 -7.21 -9.29 -3.31
N TRP A 136 -8.03 -8.34 -3.76
CA TRP A 136 -8.26 -8.13 -5.19
C TRP A 136 -6.99 -7.72 -5.94
N ARG A 137 -6.23 -6.76 -5.39
CA ARG A 137 -4.97 -6.31 -5.98
C ARG A 137 -3.90 -7.40 -6.00
N GLN A 138 -3.82 -8.23 -4.96
CA GLN A 138 -2.94 -9.39 -4.93
C GLN A 138 -3.28 -10.38 -6.05
N GLY A 139 -4.57 -10.70 -6.22
CA GLY A 139 -5.00 -11.58 -7.32
C GLY A 139 -4.73 -11.01 -8.72
N LEU A 140 -4.74 -9.68 -8.89
CA LEU A 140 -4.31 -9.05 -10.14
C LEU A 140 -2.81 -9.28 -10.39
N ASP A 141 -1.98 -9.06 -9.37
CA ASP A 141 -0.53 -9.21 -9.48
C ASP A 141 -0.06 -10.67 -9.66
N GLU A 142 -0.80 -11.64 -9.10
CA GLU A 142 -0.57 -13.07 -9.36
C GLU A 142 -0.69 -13.42 -10.84
N THR A 143 -1.54 -12.69 -11.57
CA THR A 143 -1.74 -12.91 -13.02
C THR A 143 -0.89 -12.01 -13.89
N THR A 144 -0.54 -10.81 -13.41
CA THR A 144 0.21 -9.82 -14.18
C THR A 144 0.94 -8.87 -13.23
N ALA A 145 2.27 -8.91 -13.23
CA ALA A 145 3.07 -8.12 -12.32
C ALA A 145 2.90 -6.61 -12.53
N GLY A 146 2.80 -5.87 -11.41
CA GLY A 146 2.78 -4.41 -11.36
C GLY A 146 1.40 -3.78 -11.51
N ILE A 147 0.32 -4.55 -11.59
CA ILE A 147 -1.04 -4.00 -11.71
C ILE A 147 -1.44 -3.28 -10.41
N SER A 148 -1.16 -3.85 -9.24
CA SER A 148 -1.47 -3.22 -7.97
C SER A 148 -0.74 -1.89 -7.78
N ASP A 149 0.53 -1.85 -8.17
CA ASP A 149 1.38 -0.65 -8.15
C ASP A 149 0.84 0.43 -9.07
N ALA A 150 0.45 0.05 -10.29
CA ALA A 150 -0.16 0.95 -11.25
C ALA A 150 -1.48 1.55 -10.75
N LEU A 151 -2.34 0.74 -10.14
CA LEU A 151 -3.60 1.20 -9.53
C LEU A 151 -3.35 2.14 -8.34
N TYR A 152 -2.41 1.78 -7.46
CA TYR A 152 -2.03 2.62 -6.33
C TYR A 152 -1.45 3.96 -6.82
N PHE A 153 -0.55 3.93 -7.79
CA PHE A 153 0.04 5.13 -8.38
C PHE A 153 -1.05 6.04 -8.97
N LYS A 154 -2.00 5.50 -9.74
CA LYS A 154 -3.14 6.27 -10.27
C LYS A 154 -3.97 6.93 -9.18
N GLN A 155 -4.16 6.24 -8.06
CA GLN A 155 -4.97 6.72 -6.94
C GLN A 155 -4.32 7.92 -6.22
N VAL A 156 -3.00 7.94 -6.08
CA VAL A 156 -2.32 8.91 -5.20
C VAL A 156 -1.37 9.87 -5.89
N SER A 157 -0.99 9.65 -7.16
CA SER A 157 -0.02 10.48 -7.90
C SER A 157 -0.43 11.95 -7.92
N ALA A 158 -1.72 12.22 -8.08
CA ALA A 158 -2.28 13.56 -8.09
C ALA A 158 -2.12 14.31 -6.76
N ASN A 159 -1.73 13.66 -5.65
CA ASN A 159 -1.49 14.31 -4.36
C ASN A 159 -0.01 14.61 -4.12
N VAL A 160 0.90 14.08 -4.95
CA VAL A 160 2.34 14.19 -4.75
C VAL A 160 2.82 15.59 -5.12
N THR A 161 3.40 16.32 -4.15
CA THR A 161 3.80 17.73 -4.31
C THR A 161 5.31 17.92 -4.53
N SER A 162 6.13 16.91 -4.25
CA SER A 162 7.59 16.99 -4.39
C SER A 162 8.22 15.67 -4.82
N THR A 163 9.36 15.74 -5.50
CA THR A 163 10.15 14.55 -5.89
C THR A 163 10.65 13.78 -4.66
N TYR A 164 10.96 14.47 -3.56
CA TYR A 164 11.34 13.81 -2.30
C TYR A 164 10.17 13.02 -1.70
N GLY A 165 8.96 13.60 -1.68
CA GLY A 165 7.76 12.89 -1.24
C GLY A 165 7.43 11.69 -2.11
N LEU A 166 7.67 11.81 -3.42
CA LEU A 166 7.57 10.69 -4.36
C LEU A 166 8.55 9.57 -4.01
N LEU A 167 9.84 9.90 -3.86
CA LEU A 167 10.89 8.93 -3.55
C LEU A 167 10.76 8.31 -2.16
N GLY A 168 10.11 9.01 -1.22
CA GLY A 168 9.81 8.52 0.12
C GLY A 168 8.75 7.42 0.15
N ASN A 169 7.88 7.32 -0.86
CA ASN A 169 6.92 6.24 -0.98
C ASN A 169 7.48 5.12 -1.87
N ALA A 170 7.64 3.92 -1.30
CA ALA A 170 8.27 2.79 -2.00
C ALA A 170 7.55 2.40 -3.31
N VAL A 171 6.22 2.44 -3.34
CA VAL A 171 5.43 2.11 -4.53
C VAL A 171 5.57 3.20 -5.59
N LEU A 172 5.45 4.47 -5.20
CA LEU A 172 5.61 5.58 -6.15
C LEU A 172 7.02 5.62 -6.73
N ARG A 173 8.04 5.43 -5.89
CA ARG A 173 9.43 5.31 -6.33
C ARG A 173 9.57 4.19 -7.35
N ARG A 174 9.10 2.99 -7.06
CA ARG A 174 9.20 1.82 -7.96
C ARG A 174 8.50 2.05 -9.29
N VAL A 175 7.29 2.62 -9.29
CA VAL A 175 6.55 2.93 -10.52
C VAL A 175 7.30 3.96 -11.36
N VAL A 176 7.80 5.02 -10.75
CA VAL A 176 8.51 6.09 -11.48
C VAL A 176 9.87 5.64 -11.97
N THR A 177 10.70 5.01 -11.14
CA THR A 177 12.01 4.50 -11.58
C THR A 177 11.85 3.46 -12.67
N GLY A 178 10.89 2.54 -12.50
CA GLY A 178 10.53 1.55 -13.50
C GLY A 178 10.07 2.18 -14.80
N ALA A 179 9.14 3.14 -14.78
CA ALA A 179 8.65 3.83 -15.98
C ALA A 179 9.74 4.60 -16.73
N LEU A 180 10.68 5.20 -15.99
CA LEU A 180 11.78 5.99 -16.52
C LEU A 180 12.98 5.14 -16.98
N GLY A 181 12.95 3.82 -16.74
CA GLY A 181 14.07 2.93 -17.02
C GLY A 181 15.30 3.28 -16.20
N LEU A 182 15.10 3.76 -14.97
CA LEU A 182 16.19 4.03 -14.04
C LEU A 182 16.67 2.71 -13.42
N PRO A 183 17.99 2.47 -13.36
CA PRO A 183 18.55 1.24 -12.82
C PRO A 183 18.37 1.16 -11.30
N ASP A 184 18.27 -0.07 -10.76
CA ASP A 184 18.05 -0.30 -9.32
C ASP A 184 19.22 0.20 -8.46
N GLU A 185 20.43 0.24 -9.02
CA GLU A 185 21.64 0.79 -8.40
C GLU A 185 21.50 2.28 -8.05
N LEU A 186 20.51 2.97 -8.63
CA LEU A 186 20.18 4.34 -8.24
C LEU A 186 19.84 4.41 -6.74
N ALA A 187 19.29 3.35 -6.14
CA ALA A 187 19.01 3.27 -4.72
C ALA A 187 20.28 3.37 -3.83
N LEU A 188 21.46 3.09 -4.38
CA LEU A 188 22.75 3.21 -3.68
C LEU A 188 23.28 4.66 -3.65
N GLN A 189 22.69 5.55 -4.45
CA GLN A 189 23.12 6.94 -4.55
C GLN A 189 22.46 7.81 -3.48
N SER A 190 23.02 9.00 -3.23
CA SER A 190 22.41 9.97 -2.31
C SER A 190 20.99 10.36 -2.76
N VAL A 191 20.12 10.71 -1.81
CA VAL A 191 18.73 11.09 -2.10
C VAL A 191 18.65 12.27 -3.08
N GLU A 192 19.60 13.19 -3.02
CA GLU A 192 19.73 14.32 -3.95
C GLU A 192 20.04 13.85 -5.37
N ALA A 193 20.93 12.87 -5.52
CA ALA A 193 21.26 12.28 -6.82
C ALA A 193 20.05 11.54 -7.40
N GLN A 194 19.34 10.76 -6.59
CA GLN A 194 18.09 10.10 -6.97
C GLN A 194 17.03 11.12 -7.42
N SER A 195 16.80 12.16 -6.61
CA SER A 195 15.86 13.24 -6.89
C SER A 195 16.19 13.96 -8.20
N ARG A 196 17.47 14.27 -8.44
CA ARG A 196 17.93 14.89 -9.68
C ARG A 196 17.72 13.99 -10.90
N ALA A 197 17.99 12.69 -10.77
CA ALA A 197 17.80 11.72 -11.86
C ALA A 197 16.34 11.59 -12.29
N VAL A 198 15.41 11.60 -11.32
CA VAL A 198 13.96 11.60 -11.57
C VAL A 198 13.49 12.95 -12.13
N ALA A 199 13.81 14.06 -11.46
CA ALA A 199 13.33 15.40 -11.82
C ALA A 199 13.74 15.84 -13.23
N ARG A 200 14.89 15.34 -13.73
CA ARG A 200 15.34 15.58 -15.12
C ARG A 200 14.43 14.96 -16.18
N ARG A 201 13.71 13.88 -15.85
CA ARG A 201 12.86 13.13 -16.79
C ARG A 201 11.36 13.28 -16.51
N LEU A 202 10.99 13.61 -15.28
CA LEU A 202 9.62 13.75 -14.82
C LEU A 202 9.48 15.04 -13.98
N PRO A 203 8.96 16.13 -14.57
CA PRO A 203 8.51 17.29 -13.81
C PRO A 203 7.39 16.87 -12.84
N ILE A 204 7.47 17.25 -11.56
CA ILE A 204 6.48 16.77 -10.56
C ILE A 204 5.05 17.25 -10.87
N THR A 205 4.93 18.40 -11.54
CA THR A 205 3.65 18.95 -12.01
C THR A 205 2.95 18.05 -13.03
N ASP A 206 3.69 17.18 -13.72
CA ASP A 206 3.11 16.25 -14.69
C ASP A 206 2.24 15.18 -14.03
N LEU A 207 2.41 14.93 -12.73
CA LEU A 207 1.54 14.02 -11.97
C LEU A 207 0.13 14.60 -11.72
N ARG A 208 -0.09 15.87 -12.06
CA ARG A 208 -1.41 16.52 -12.01
C ARG A 208 -2.21 16.33 -13.29
N ASP A 209 -1.56 15.89 -14.37
CA ASP A 209 -2.20 15.59 -15.65
C ASP A 209 -2.54 14.09 -15.72
N PRO A 210 -3.83 13.72 -15.70
CA PRO A 210 -4.25 12.31 -15.75
C PRO A 210 -3.74 11.57 -16.99
N GLN A 211 -3.57 12.24 -18.13
CA GLN A 211 -3.07 11.60 -19.36
C GLN A 211 -1.58 11.31 -19.25
N LYS A 212 -0.80 12.20 -18.63
CA LYS A 212 0.63 11.95 -18.39
C LYS A 212 0.83 10.84 -17.36
N VAL A 213 0.00 10.80 -16.32
CA VAL A 213 -0.03 9.70 -15.35
C VAL A 213 -0.32 8.37 -16.04
N GLU A 214 -1.33 8.31 -16.91
CA GLU A 214 -1.67 7.10 -17.65
C GLU A 214 -0.49 6.62 -18.54
N ARG A 215 0.15 7.54 -19.28
CA ARG A 215 1.33 7.20 -20.10
C ARG A 215 2.50 6.70 -19.26
N LEU A 216 2.70 7.25 -18.06
CA LEU A 216 3.76 6.81 -17.16
C LEU A 216 3.49 5.40 -16.63
N ILE A 217 2.23 5.09 -16.30
CA ILE A 217 1.79 3.76 -15.89
C ILE A 217 1.96 2.76 -17.02
N GLU A 218 1.56 3.09 -18.24
CA GLU A 218 1.74 2.21 -19.40
C GLU A 218 3.22 1.89 -19.65
N ARG A 219 4.11 2.88 -19.50
CA ARG A 219 5.58 2.67 -19.57
C ARG A 219 6.07 1.76 -18.45
N TYR A 220 5.64 2.01 -17.21
CA TYR A 220 5.98 1.15 -16.08
C TYR A 220 5.57 -0.30 -16.33
N LEU A 221 4.31 -0.54 -16.70
CA LEU A 221 3.78 -1.87 -16.95
C LEU A 221 4.48 -2.55 -18.13
N THR A 222 4.79 -1.80 -19.18
CA THR A 222 5.59 -2.31 -20.30
C THR A 222 6.97 -2.75 -19.81
N ASN A 223 7.65 -1.91 -19.05
CA ASN A 223 9.00 -2.18 -18.57
C ASN A 223 9.03 -3.36 -17.58
N ALA A 224 8.05 -3.44 -16.67
CA ALA A 224 7.92 -4.52 -15.68
C ALA A 224 7.58 -5.89 -16.32
N ASN A 225 7.04 -5.89 -17.54
CA ASN A 225 6.64 -7.11 -18.25
C ASN A 225 7.45 -7.33 -19.55
N ARG A 226 8.60 -6.65 -19.72
CA ARG A 226 9.49 -6.85 -20.89
C ARG A 226 10.19 -8.20 -20.88
N ASP A 227 10.42 -8.79 -19.72
CA ASP A 227 11.22 -10.01 -19.56
C ASP A 227 10.37 -11.30 -19.45
N GLY A 228 9.34 -11.41 -20.30
CA GLY A 228 8.68 -12.69 -20.58
C GLY A 228 9.62 -13.77 -21.15
N THR A 229 10.90 -13.44 -21.37
CA THR A 229 12.00 -14.35 -21.68
C THR A 229 13.24 -14.01 -20.86
N GLY A 230 13.32 -14.53 -19.63
CA GLY A 230 14.59 -14.80 -18.94
C GLY A 230 15.14 -13.70 -18.04
N THR A 231 15.27 -14.07 -16.76
CA THR A 231 16.14 -13.49 -15.71
C THR A 231 15.46 -12.54 -14.72
N SER A 232 14.77 -13.16 -13.75
CA SER A 232 14.72 -12.81 -12.32
C SER A 232 15.04 -11.37 -11.91
N THR A 233 13.99 -10.59 -11.66
CA THR A 233 13.96 -9.53 -10.65
C THR A 233 12.90 -9.89 -9.60
N THR A 234 13.39 -10.44 -8.48
CA THR A 234 12.77 -10.44 -7.14
C THR A 234 11.25 -10.30 -7.07
N SER A 235 10.56 -11.39 -7.45
CA SER A 235 9.31 -11.75 -6.79
C SER A 235 9.58 -11.82 -5.29
N TYR A 236 9.06 -10.89 -4.50
CA TYR A 236 8.94 -11.12 -3.06
C TYR A 236 8.03 -12.35 -2.89
N PRO A 237 8.51 -13.46 -2.30
CA PRO A 237 7.66 -14.59 -2.04
C PRO A 237 6.73 -14.22 -0.89
N LEU A 238 5.50 -13.79 -1.21
CA LEU A 238 4.38 -13.90 -0.27
C LEU A 238 3.74 -15.29 -0.31
N SER A 239 4.42 -16.28 -0.91
CA SER A 239 4.11 -17.70 -0.76
C SER A 239 4.88 -18.30 0.41
N LEU A 240 4.51 -17.93 1.63
CA LEU A 240 4.48 -18.90 2.73
C LEU A 240 3.02 -18.97 3.18
N PHE A 241 2.58 -20.17 3.57
CA PHE A 241 1.23 -20.57 3.97
C PHE A 241 0.32 -21.10 2.85
N ALA A 242 0.68 -22.29 2.35
CA ALA A 242 -0.20 -23.45 2.51
C ALA A 242 0.10 -24.10 3.87
#